data_AF-A0A098S2B1-F1
#
_entry.id   AF-A0A098S2B1-F1
#
_cell.length_a   1.000
_cell.length_b   1.000
_cell.length_c   1.000
_cell.angle_alpha   90.00
_cell.angle_beta   90.00
_cell.angle_gamma   90.00
#
_symmetry.space_group_name_H-M   'P 1'
#
loop_
_entity.id
_entity.type
_entity.pdbx_description
1 polymer ?
#
loop_
_entity_poly.entity_id
_entity_poly.type
_entity_poly.pdbx_seq_one_letter_code
_entity_poly.pdbx_strand_id
1 'polypeptide(L)'
;MIFDVHQTRDGFIWIATKDGLNRYDGYRFEVFTNDSFDPFSIVSNEVWSIYEDQRGWLWLASPGGLDVYLPNTGRFFHLLPDLPGTNGDMVSFAELPDGTIWLTVNGKCWKIEGATEGLKWRPKPSGHSLPFR
;
A
#
# COMPACT_ATOMS: atom_id res chain seq x y z
N MET A 1 -5.80 3.78 18.20
CA MET A 1 -4.68 4.62 17.73
C MET A 1 -4.88 4.82 16.25
N ILE A 2 -4.73 6.05 15.77
CA ILE A 2 -4.78 6.41 14.35
C ILE A 2 -3.33 6.62 13.90
N PHE A 3 -2.96 6.01 12.79
CA PHE A 3 -1.60 6.10 12.23
C PHE A 3 -1.54 7.05 11.04
N ASP A 4 -2.58 7.03 10.20
CA ASP A 4 -2.62 7.82 8.98
C ASP A 4 -4.07 8.16 8.59
N VAL A 5 -4.23 9.25 7.85
CA VAL A 5 -5.49 9.69 7.27
C VAL A 5 -5.23 10.20 5.86
N HIS A 6 -5.89 9.59 4.89
CA HIS A 6 -5.79 9.96 3.48
C HIS A 6 -7.15 10.26 2.89
N GLN A 7 -7.28 11.40 2.20
CA GLN A 7 -8.49 11.68 1.40
C GLN A 7 -8.21 11.29 -0.05
N THR A 8 -9.03 10.38 -0.58
CA THR A 8 -8.90 9.94 -1.96
C THR A 8 -9.47 10.94 -2.96
N ARG A 9 -9.04 10.86 -4.23
CA ARG A 9 -9.51 11.76 -5.31
C ARG A 9 -11.02 11.71 -5.56
N ASP A 10 -11.67 10.60 -5.25
CA ASP A 10 -13.12 10.41 -5.32
C ASP A 10 -13.86 10.94 -4.07
N GLY A 11 -13.14 11.46 -3.08
CA GLY A 11 -13.69 12.20 -1.95
C GLY A 11 -13.85 11.40 -0.66
N PHE A 12 -13.61 10.08 -0.66
CA PHE A 12 -13.64 9.30 0.58
C PHE A 12 -12.47 9.64 1.49
N ILE A 13 -12.69 9.54 2.80
CA ILE A 13 -11.62 9.65 3.80
C ILE A 13 -11.30 8.26 4.30
N TRP A 14 -10.04 7.85 4.15
CA TRP A 14 -9.50 6.60 4.63
C TRP A 14 -8.65 6.84 5.86
N ILE A 15 -8.85 6.02 6.90
CA ILE A 15 -8.21 6.17 8.20
C ILE A 15 -7.56 4.85 8.58
N ALA A 16 -6.24 4.87 8.65
CA ALA A 16 -5.42 3.74 9.06
C ALA A 16 -5.37 3.69 10.60
N THR A 17 -5.75 2.56 11.17
CA THR A 17 -5.82 2.40 12.63
C THR A 17 -5.15 1.12 13.08
N LYS A 18 -5.04 0.95 14.40
CA LYS A 18 -4.57 -0.29 15.02
C LYS A 18 -5.54 -1.46 14.85
N ASP A 19 -6.83 -1.20 14.62
CA ASP A 19 -7.87 -2.25 14.63
C ASP A 19 -8.87 -2.06 13.49
N GLY A 20 -8.33 -2.02 12.28
CA GLY A 20 -9.05 -1.95 11.02
C GLY A 20 -8.71 -0.72 10.19
N LEU A 21 -9.05 -0.80 8.92
CA LEU A 21 -9.03 0.32 7.99
C LEU A 21 -10.45 0.88 7.88
N ASN A 22 -10.61 2.18 8.13
CA ASN A 22 -11.93 2.81 8.12
C ASN A 22 -12.06 3.68 6.88
N ARG A 23 -13.18 3.57 6.15
CA ARG A 23 -13.55 4.46 5.05
C ARG A 23 -14.77 5.27 5.43
N TYR A 24 -14.72 6.57 5.24
CA TYR A 24 -15.81 7.50 5.49
C TYR A 24 -16.26 8.17 4.19
N ASP A 25 -17.56 8.14 3.94
CA ASP A 25 -18.19 8.69 2.73
C ASP A 25 -18.80 10.08 2.91
N GLY A 26 -18.66 10.69 4.09
CA GLY A 26 -19.34 11.92 4.46
C GLY A 26 -20.58 11.74 5.33
N TYR A 27 -21.09 10.51 5.46
CA TYR A 27 -22.27 10.14 6.22
C TYR A 27 -22.07 8.91 7.12
N ARG A 28 -21.32 7.92 6.66
CA ARG A 28 -21.15 6.60 7.28
C ARG A 28 -19.71 6.14 7.21
N PHE A 29 -19.35 5.32 8.21
CA PHE A 29 -18.10 4.57 8.22
C PHE A 29 -18.35 3.14 7.74
N GLU A 30 -17.43 2.65 6.92
CA GLU A 30 -17.25 1.24 6.60
C GLU A 30 -15.90 0.80 7.18
N VAL A 31 -15.87 -0.36 7.82
CA VAL A 31 -14.67 -0.88 8.49
C VAL A 31 -14.23 -2.15 7.78
N PHE A 32 -12.99 -2.16 7.33
CA PHE A 32 -12.34 -3.33 6.76
C PHE A 32 -11.45 -3.96 7.82
N THR A 33 -11.60 -5.26 8.03
CA THR A 33 -10.81 -6.08 8.95
C THR A 33 -10.30 -7.31 8.23
N ASN A 34 -9.23 -7.90 8.75
CA ASN A 34 -8.72 -9.19 8.31
C ASN A 34 -9.78 -10.27 8.57
N ASP A 35 -10.04 -11.08 7.55
CA ASP A 35 -10.87 -12.28 7.64
C ASP A 35 -10.07 -13.45 7.05
N SER A 36 -9.77 -14.44 7.88
CA SER A 36 -9.02 -15.63 7.48
C SER A 36 -9.71 -16.48 6.42
N PHE A 37 -11.02 -16.29 6.20
CA PHE A 37 -11.80 -17.00 5.18
C PHE A 37 -11.97 -16.20 3.89
N ASP A 38 -11.64 -14.90 3.88
CA ASP A 38 -11.70 -14.05 2.70
C ASP A 38 -10.29 -13.62 2.26
N PRO A 39 -9.75 -14.19 1.17
CA PRO A 39 -8.43 -13.80 0.64
C PRO A 39 -8.42 -12.40 0.01
N PHE A 40 -9.56 -11.72 -0.07
CA PHE A 40 -9.69 -10.34 -0.53
C PHE A 40 -9.90 -9.34 0.61
N SER A 41 -9.80 -9.77 1.87
CA SER A 41 -9.75 -8.90 3.05
C SER A 41 -8.35 -8.31 3.24
N ILE A 42 -8.17 -7.37 4.18
CA ILE A 42 -6.84 -6.83 4.51
C ILE A 42 -5.98 -7.88 5.20
N VAL A 43 -4.66 -7.86 5.00
CA VAL A 43 -3.73 -8.85 5.58
C VAL A 43 -3.59 -8.71 7.10
N SER A 44 -3.83 -7.51 7.63
CA SER A 44 -3.66 -7.16 9.04
C SER A 44 -4.67 -6.09 9.43
N ASN A 45 -5.25 -6.20 10.64
CA ASN A 45 -6.10 -5.14 11.21
C ASN A 45 -5.31 -3.88 11.53
N GLU A 46 -4.03 -4.01 11.89
CA GLU A 46 -3.18 -2.85 12.11
C GLU A 46 -2.68 -2.34 10.75
N VAL A 47 -3.03 -1.10 10.40
CA VAL A 47 -2.61 -0.43 9.16
C VAL A 47 -1.89 0.85 9.51
N TRP A 48 -0.71 1.09 8.91
CA TRP A 48 0.16 2.20 9.27
C TRP A 48 0.19 3.35 8.29
N SER A 49 0.02 3.08 7.01
CA SER A 49 0.19 4.08 5.96
C SER A 49 -0.74 3.76 4.79
N ILE A 50 -1.32 4.83 4.23
CA ILE A 50 -2.19 4.78 3.05
C ILE A 50 -1.56 5.65 1.97
N TYR A 51 -1.44 5.10 0.77
CA TYR A 51 -0.97 5.86 -0.39
C TYR A 51 -1.87 5.61 -1.60
N GLU A 52 -2.31 6.67 -2.26
CA GLU A 52 -3.08 6.58 -3.51
C GLU A 52 -2.17 6.85 -4.72
N ASP A 53 -2.07 5.88 -5.62
CA ASP A 53 -1.32 6.05 -6.88
C ASP A 53 -2.12 6.85 -7.92
N GLN A 54 -1.51 7.22 -9.05
CA GLN A 54 -2.19 7.95 -10.13
C GLN A 54 -3.37 7.21 -10.77
N ARG A 55 -3.50 5.90 -10.56
CA ARG A 55 -4.62 5.08 -11.06
C ARG A 55 -5.80 5.07 -10.09
N GLY A 56 -5.62 5.64 -8.90
CA GLY A 56 -6.60 5.63 -7.81
C GLY A 56 -6.56 4.35 -6.97
N TRP A 57 -5.53 3.51 -7.11
CA TRP A 57 -5.38 2.33 -6.26
C TRP A 57 -4.79 2.74 -4.93
N LEU A 58 -5.25 2.09 -3.86
CA LEU A 58 -4.78 2.37 -2.51
C LEU A 58 -3.79 1.32 -2.06
N TRP A 59 -2.58 1.75 -1.77
CA TRP A 59 -1.48 0.97 -1.24
C TRP A 59 -1.49 1.10 0.27
N LEU A 60 -1.49 -0.04 0.96
CA LEU A 60 -1.65 -0.11 2.41
C LEU A 60 -0.47 -0.86 3.01
N ALA A 61 0.28 -0.19 3.87
CA ALA A 61 1.35 -0.82 4.62
C ALA A 61 0.87 -1.24 6.01
N SER A 62 1.21 -2.45 6.40
CA SER A 62 0.83 -3.07 7.67
C SER A 62 1.98 -3.94 8.20
N PRO A 63 1.94 -4.39 9.47
CA PRO A 63 2.87 -5.41 9.97
C PRO A 63 2.80 -6.73 9.19
N GLY A 64 1.65 -7.03 8.55
CA GLY A 64 1.48 -8.22 7.72
C GLY A 64 2.03 -8.07 6.30
N GLY A 65 2.49 -6.87 5.92
CA GLY A 65 3.03 -6.57 4.60
C GLY A 65 2.26 -5.48 3.85
N LEU A 66 2.28 -5.57 2.51
CA LEU A 66 1.71 -4.59 1.59
C LEU A 66 0.45 -5.12 0.91
N ASP A 67 -0.67 -4.43 1.09
CA ASP A 67 -1.92 -4.67 0.37
C ASP A 67 -2.17 -3.59 -0.68
N VAL A 68 -2.93 -3.93 -1.72
CA VAL A 68 -3.51 -2.96 -2.65
C VAL A 68 -5.02 -3.13 -2.73
N TYR A 69 -5.74 -2.05 -2.49
CA TYR A 69 -7.18 -1.95 -2.70
C TYR A 69 -7.49 -1.38 -4.08
N LEU A 70 -8.35 -2.09 -4.82
CA LEU A 70 -8.84 -1.69 -6.13
C LEU A 70 -10.26 -1.14 -6.02
N PRO A 71 -10.49 0.18 -6.19
CA PRO A 71 -11.82 0.77 -6.01
C PRO A 71 -12.90 0.17 -6.89
N ASN A 72 -12.53 -0.23 -8.12
CA ASN A 72 -13.46 -0.80 -9.10
C ASN A 72 -14.03 -2.17 -8.68
N THR A 73 -13.32 -2.91 -7.83
CA THR A 73 -13.74 -4.24 -7.37
C THR A 73 -14.13 -4.26 -5.90
N GLY A 74 -13.70 -3.26 -5.12
CA GLY A 74 -13.89 -3.22 -3.67
C GLY A 74 -13.06 -4.26 -2.93
N ARG A 75 -11.97 -4.76 -3.53
CA ARG A 75 -11.17 -5.88 -3.01
C ARG A 75 -9.75 -5.47 -2.69
N PHE A 76 -9.18 -6.13 -1.69
CA PHE A 76 -7.78 -6.05 -1.32
C PHE A 76 -6.99 -7.20 -1.96
N PHE A 77 -5.75 -6.93 -2.33
CA PHE A 77 -4.82 -7.91 -2.88
C PHE A 77 -3.50 -7.85 -2.12
N HIS A 78 -3.09 -8.97 -1.54
CA HIS A 78 -1.82 -9.11 -0.84
C HIS A 78 -0.68 -9.14 -1.85
N LEU A 79 0.11 -8.07 -1.88
CA LEU A 79 1.20 -7.95 -2.84
C LEU A 79 2.52 -8.49 -2.30
N LEU A 80 2.85 -8.17 -1.05
CA LEU A 80 4.08 -8.61 -0.39
C LEU A 80 3.74 -9.03 1.04
N PRO A 81 3.31 -10.29 1.26
CA PRO A 81 3.21 -10.84 2.60
C PRO A 81 4.60 -10.85 3.24
N ASP A 82 4.68 -10.48 4.51
CA ASP A 82 5.92 -10.50 5.31
C ASP A 82 7.04 -9.59 4.77
N LEU A 83 6.72 -8.38 4.32
CA LEU A 83 7.72 -7.41 3.88
C LEU A 83 8.76 -7.17 4.99
N PRO A 84 10.04 -7.54 4.82
CA PRO A 84 11.01 -7.54 5.90
C PRO A 84 11.31 -6.11 6.36
N GLY A 85 11.12 -5.85 7.65
CA GLY A 85 11.31 -4.52 8.24
C GLY A 85 10.03 -3.68 8.35
N THR A 86 8.86 -4.29 8.26
CA THR A 86 7.58 -3.64 8.60
C THR A 86 7.29 -3.83 10.09
N ASN A 87 8.17 -3.37 11.00
CA ASN A 87 7.90 -3.40 12.45
C ASN A 87 7.60 -1.99 12.98
N GLY A 88 6.56 -1.37 12.44
CA GLY A 88 6.12 -0.01 12.81
C GLY A 88 6.89 1.09 12.12
N ASP A 89 7.70 0.75 11.13
CA ASP A 89 8.55 1.70 10.43
C ASP A 89 7.80 2.41 9.31
N MET A 90 8.11 3.69 9.16
CA MET A 90 7.47 4.58 8.18
C MET A 90 7.74 4.06 6.77
N VAL A 91 6.67 3.60 6.11
CA VAL A 91 6.70 3.24 4.70
C VAL A 91 6.44 4.49 3.88
N SER A 92 7.40 4.89 3.06
CA SER A 92 7.22 6.00 2.11
C SER A 92 7.11 5.46 0.69
N PHE A 93 6.12 6.00 -0.02
CA PHE A 93 5.84 5.72 -1.41
C PHE A 93 6.27 6.91 -2.27
N ALA A 94 6.82 6.64 -3.46
CA ALA A 94 7.09 7.66 -4.47
C ALA A 94 6.79 7.09 -5.85
N GLU A 95 5.89 7.73 -6.58
CA GLU A 95 5.51 7.32 -7.93
C GLU A 95 6.21 8.21 -8.98
N LEU A 96 6.76 7.58 -10.01
CA LEU A 96 7.32 8.28 -11.18
C LEU A 96 6.24 8.49 -12.25
N PRO A 97 6.42 9.44 -13.19
CA PRO A 97 5.45 9.69 -14.26
C PRO A 97 5.16 8.50 -15.18
N ASP A 98 6.04 7.50 -15.21
CA ASP A 98 5.87 6.25 -15.96
C ASP A 98 5.01 5.20 -15.22
N GLY A 99 4.51 5.53 -14.02
CA GLY A 99 3.73 4.64 -13.16
C GLY A 99 4.57 3.66 -12.34
N THR A 100 5.90 3.81 -12.34
CA THR A 100 6.76 3.07 -11.41
C THR A 100 6.53 3.57 -9.99
N ILE A 101 6.32 2.65 -9.05
CA ILE A 101 6.25 2.98 -7.62
C ILE A 101 7.51 2.52 -6.91
N TRP A 102 8.14 3.45 -6.21
CA TRP A 102 9.22 3.18 -5.26
C TRP A 102 8.62 3.10 -3.86
N LEU A 103 8.96 2.01 -3.17
CA LEU A 103 8.59 1.75 -1.79
C LEU A 103 9.87 1.78 -0.95
N THR A 104 9.89 2.58 0.10
CA THR A 104 11.01 2.59 1.05
C THR A 104 10.58 2.11 2.42
N VAL A 105 11.31 1.12 2.95
CA VAL A 105 11.08 0.51 4.27
C VAL A 105 12.45 0.34 4.93
N ASN A 106 12.64 0.95 6.10
CA ASN A 106 13.91 0.87 6.84
C ASN A 106 15.17 1.21 6.02
N GLY A 107 15.08 2.26 5.20
CA GLY A 107 16.17 2.71 4.33
C GLY A 107 16.46 1.78 3.15
N LYS A 108 15.77 0.64 3.03
CA LYS A 108 15.77 -0.20 1.82
C LYS A 108 14.72 0.31 0.85
N CYS A 109 15.03 0.22 -0.44
CA CYS A 109 14.18 0.75 -1.51
C CYS A 109 13.82 -0.36 -2.48
N TRP A 110 12.54 -0.55 -2.70
CA TRP A 110 11.96 -1.53 -3.61
C TRP A 110 11.32 -0.80 -4.78
N LYS A 111 11.48 -1.36 -5.99
CA LYS A 111 10.84 -0.86 -7.20
C LYS A 111 9.71 -1.80 -7.58
N ILE A 112 8.54 -1.25 -7.82
CA ILE A 112 7.37 -1.96 -8.33
C ILE A 112 7.15 -1.50 -9.77
N GLU A 113 7.41 -2.41 -10.71
CA GLU A 113 7.24 -2.20 -12.14
C GLU A 113 5.97 -2.93 -12.62
N GLY A 114 5.14 -2.25 -13.41
CA GLY A 114 4.08 -2.92 -14.18
C GLY A 114 2.93 -3.47 -13.34
N ALA A 115 2.21 -2.59 -12.63
CA ALA A 115 1.02 -2.94 -11.84
C ALA A 115 -0.16 -3.56 -12.65
N THR A 116 -0.01 -3.86 -13.95
CA THR A 116 -1.07 -4.40 -14.82
C THR A 116 -0.76 -5.73 -15.51
N GLU A 117 0.48 -6.23 -15.57
CA GLU A 117 0.77 -7.52 -16.23
C GLU A 117 1.78 -8.34 -15.43
N GLY A 118 1.28 -9.13 -14.48
CA GLY A 118 2.09 -10.08 -13.70
C GLY A 118 3.21 -9.39 -12.93
N LEU A 119 2.90 -8.94 -11.71
CA LEU A 119 3.83 -8.32 -10.76
C LEU A 119 5.19 -9.05 -10.77
N LYS A 120 6.20 -8.43 -11.38
CA LYS A 120 7.58 -8.93 -11.39
C LYS A 120 8.44 -8.00 -10.55
N TRP A 121 9.03 -8.58 -9.51
CA TRP A 121 9.78 -7.90 -8.48
C TRP A 121 11.28 -7.94 -8.78
N ARG A 122 11.99 -6.81 -8.61
CA ARG A 122 13.46 -6.80 -8.68
C ARG A 122 14.04 -5.92 -7.58
N PRO A 123 14.98 -6.43 -6.75
CA PRO A 123 15.73 -5.58 -5.84
C PRO A 123 16.55 -4.57 -6.66
N LYS A 124 16.64 -3.33 -6.17
CA LYS A 124 17.53 -2.33 -6.77
C LYS A 124 18.98 -2.87 -6.69
N PRO A 125 19.72 -2.97 -7.80
CA PRO A 125 21.15 -3.27 -7.72
C PRO A 125 21.83 -2.21 -6.86
N SER A 126 22.56 -2.64 -5.82
CA SER A 126 23.46 -1.78 -5.05
C SER A 126 24.39 -1.09 -6.04
N GLY A 127 24.32 0.24 -6.12
CA GLY A 127 24.89 0.99 -7.22
C GLY A 127 26.40 0.81 -7.38
N HIS A 128 26.82 0.46 -8.60
CA HIS A 128 28.00 1.03 -9.26
C HIS A 128 27.80 0.94 -10.78
N SER A 129 27.19 1.96 -11.37
CA SER A 129 27.62 2.50 -12.67
C SER A 129 26.83 3.77 -13.02
N LEU A 130 27.60 4.75 -13.51
CA LEU A 130 27.31 6.14 -13.83
C LEU A 130 26.58 6.28 -15.20
N PRO A 131 26.26 7.50 -15.68
CA PRO A 131 25.01 7.81 -16.36
C PRO A 131 24.98 7.43 -17.85
N PHE A 132 23.74 7.45 -18.35
CA PHE A 132 23.31 7.41 -19.74
C PHE A 132 24.30 8.03 -20.74
N ARG A 133 24.60 7.25 -21.79
CA ARG A 133 24.80 7.76 -23.15
C ARG A 133 23.96 6.93 -24.11
#